data_AF-A0AAV1A5I7-F1
#
_entry.id   AF-A0AAV1A5I7-F1
#
_cell.length_a   1.000
_cell.length_b   1.000
_cell.length_c   1.000
_cell.angle_alpha   90.00
_cell.angle_beta   90.00
_cell.angle_gamma   90.00
#
_symmetry.space_group_name_H-M   'P 1'
#
loop_
_entity.id
_entity.type
_entity.pdbx_description
1 polymer ?
#
loop_
_entity_poly.entity_id
_entity_poly.type
_entity_poly.pdbx_seq_one_letter_code
_entity_poly.pdbx_strand_id
1 'polypeptide(L)'
;MPRMDNCKDFLSWVDPDTSLNIFKCLDDPADLARVSCVSRSWRGFVVANGLSKQLCLRISCLSPVAMDCIDKAISASSTDNFPQESIVNTLEERDNIAGRFSYWSSSGQSNPNVPETLTYQLASQICVITEINIQPFQAHFQMGSPIYSAKSVRFKMGHLKASLDDLTDAFVWTYTSPEFPMAQKFKLPEPVLCIGGILQIELLERVQSQEMDGLLYICISHVQALGIQLSPAFSVDILGPSGMFVLKRDRMANCQPPEPSENESGAALTLADRDFQQIVTILRGHVMGVGAMDGWEEEEYEVDEDNAF
;
A
#
# COMPACT_ATOMS: atom_id res chain seq x y z
N MET A 1 -41.84 -9.27 33.84
CA MET A 1 -41.72 -9.06 32.38
C MET A 1 -40.60 -9.96 31.88
N PRO A 2 -40.78 -10.74 30.80
CA PRO A 2 -39.67 -11.50 30.22
C PRO A 2 -38.74 -10.54 29.46
N ARG A 3 -37.43 -10.78 29.59
CA ARG A 3 -36.34 -10.09 28.89
C ARG A 3 -36.55 -10.26 27.37
N MET A 4 -36.62 -9.17 26.61
CA MET A 4 -36.67 -9.20 25.14
C MET A 4 -35.28 -9.47 24.57
N ASP A 5 -34.75 -10.67 24.79
CA ASP A 5 -33.55 -11.16 24.10
C ASP A 5 -33.99 -11.82 22.78
N ASN A 6 -34.24 -11.00 21.75
CA ASN A 6 -34.47 -11.53 20.41
C ASN A 6 -34.13 -10.51 19.31
N CYS A 7 -33.05 -9.74 19.48
CA CYS A 7 -32.47 -9.00 18.35
C CYS A 7 -31.71 -9.99 17.46
N LYS A 8 -32.44 -10.81 16.71
CA LYS A 8 -31.89 -11.71 15.71
C LYS A 8 -31.22 -10.86 14.62
N ASP A 9 -29.94 -11.10 14.38
CA ASP A 9 -29.15 -10.43 13.36
C ASP A 9 -29.78 -10.65 11.97
N PHE A 10 -29.76 -9.63 11.09
CA PHE A 10 -30.40 -9.68 9.77
C PHE A 10 -29.95 -10.89 8.92
N LEU A 11 -28.70 -11.36 9.09
CA LEU A 11 -28.19 -12.56 8.41
C LEU A 11 -28.90 -13.85 8.88
N SER A 12 -29.48 -13.85 10.09
CA SER A 12 -30.29 -14.97 10.59
C SER A 12 -31.74 -14.96 10.10
N TRP A 13 -32.18 -13.87 9.45
CA TRP A 13 -33.51 -13.74 8.84
C TRP A 13 -33.51 -14.07 7.35
N VAL A 14 -32.35 -14.02 6.71
CA VAL A 14 -32.16 -14.28 5.29
C VAL A 14 -31.43 -15.61 5.17
N ASP A 15 -31.94 -16.54 4.36
CA ASP A 15 -31.26 -17.82 4.17
C ASP A 15 -29.89 -17.61 3.47
N PRO A 16 -28.92 -18.51 3.69
CA PRO A 16 -27.58 -18.37 3.12
C PRO A 16 -27.55 -18.21 1.59
N ASP A 17 -28.49 -18.83 0.86
CA ASP A 17 -28.54 -18.71 -0.61
C ASP A 17 -29.02 -17.32 -1.05
N THR A 18 -29.99 -16.74 -0.34
CA THR A 18 -30.44 -15.37 -0.55
C THR A 18 -29.37 -14.35 -0.18
N SER A 19 -28.68 -14.52 0.96
CA SER A 19 -27.53 -13.69 1.33
C SER A 19 -26.43 -13.75 0.26
N LEU A 20 -26.13 -14.95 -0.25
CA LEU A 20 -25.16 -15.15 -1.33
C LEU A 20 -25.57 -14.42 -2.61
N ASN A 21 -26.85 -14.46 -2.98
CA ASN A 21 -27.34 -13.74 -4.16
C ASN A 21 -27.30 -12.22 -3.98
N ILE A 22 -27.54 -11.70 -2.78
CA ILE A 22 -27.35 -10.28 -2.47
C ILE A 22 -25.88 -9.90 -2.65
N PHE A 23 -24.95 -10.66 -2.06
CA PHE A 23 -23.51 -10.41 -2.20
C PHE A 23 -23.01 -10.52 -3.65
N LYS A 24 -23.59 -11.41 -4.47
CA LYS A 24 -23.32 -11.50 -5.92
C LYS A 24 -23.71 -10.25 -6.70
N CYS A 25 -24.65 -9.46 -6.19
CA CYS A 25 -25.11 -8.22 -6.84
C CYS A 25 -24.36 -6.98 -6.38
N LEU A 26 -23.48 -7.09 -5.36
CA LEU A 26 -22.70 -5.96 -4.84
C LEU A 26 -21.44 -5.77 -5.69
N ASP A 27 -21.62 -5.19 -6.86
CA ASP A 27 -20.52 -4.87 -7.77
C ASP A 27 -19.86 -3.53 -7.43
N ASP A 28 -20.36 -2.79 -6.42
CA ASP A 28 -19.81 -1.53 -5.89
C ASP A 28 -19.16 -1.69 -4.51
N PRO A 29 -17.89 -1.28 -4.29
CA PRO A 29 -17.31 -1.21 -2.95
C PRO A 29 -18.14 -0.37 -1.99
N ALA A 30 -18.85 0.65 -2.49
CA ALA A 30 -19.79 1.43 -1.69
C ALA A 30 -21.02 0.59 -1.26
N ASP A 31 -21.46 -0.36 -2.08
CA ASP A 31 -22.53 -1.31 -1.73
C ASP A 31 -22.05 -2.30 -0.67
N LEU A 32 -20.82 -2.80 -0.75
CA LEU A 32 -20.23 -3.62 0.32
C LEU A 32 -20.12 -2.86 1.65
N ALA A 33 -19.75 -1.58 1.60
CA ALA A 33 -19.72 -0.73 2.79
C ALA A 33 -21.13 -0.53 3.38
N ARG A 34 -22.12 -0.20 2.53
CA ARG A 34 -23.52 -0.05 2.94
C ARG A 34 -24.07 -1.34 3.56
N VAL A 35 -23.80 -2.47 2.93
CA VAL A 35 -24.22 -3.79 3.38
C VAL A 35 -23.53 -4.21 4.68
N SER A 36 -22.26 -3.84 4.87
CA SER A 36 -21.56 -4.01 6.15
C SER A 36 -22.19 -3.19 7.27
N CYS A 37 -22.89 -2.10 6.97
CA CYS A 37 -23.61 -1.30 7.97
C CYS A 37 -24.98 -1.88 8.34
N VAL A 38 -25.50 -2.89 7.62
CA VAL A 38 -26.83 -3.47 7.87
C VAL A 38 -26.85 -4.27 9.18
N SER A 39 -25.77 -4.96 9.52
CA SER A 39 -25.65 -5.69 10.79
C SER A 39 -24.21 -6.13 11.09
N ARG A 40 -23.94 -6.52 12.35
CA ARG A 40 -22.61 -6.98 12.78
C ARG A 40 -22.20 -8.27 12.06
N SER A 41 -23.12 -9.19 11.77
CA SER A 41 -22.76 -10.45 11.10
C SER A 41 -22.47 -10.24 9.62
N TRP A 42 -23.18 -9.33 8.94
CA TRP A 42 -22.85 -8.97 7.56
C TRP A 42 -21.49 -8.27 7.46
N ARG A 43 -21.18 -7.37 8.41
CA ARG A 43 -19.84 -6.78 8.54
C ARG A 43 -18.78 -7.86 8.76
N GLY A 44 -19.02 -8.77 9.71
CA GLY A 44 -18.12 -9.88 10.02
C GLY A 44 -17.86 -10.75 8.80
N PHE A 45 -18.90 -11.07 8.03
CA PHE A 45 -18.79 -11.86 6.80
C PHE A 45 -17.98 -11.15 5.71
N VAL A 46 -18.23 -9.85 5.47
CA VAL A 46 -17.46 -9.03 4.50
C VAL A 46 -15.99 -8.96 4.88
N VAL A 47 -15.69 -8.76 6.16
CA VAL A 47 -14.32 -8.67 6.68
C VAL A 47 -13.61 -10.02 6.63
N ALA A 48 -14.23 -11.07 7.19
CA ALA A 48 -13.63 -12.41 7.28
C ALA A 48 -13.30 -13.01 5.91
N ASN A 49 -14.10 -12.70 4.89
CA ASN A 49 -13.88 -13.17 3.52
C ASN A 49 -13.13 -12.17 2.64
N GLY A 50 -12.76 -11.00 3.16
CA GLY A 50 -12.03 -9.96 2.42
C GLY A 50 -12.76 -9.48 1.15
N LEU A 51 -14.10 -9.47 1.15
CA LEU A 51 -14.89 -9.22 -0.07
C LEU A 51 -14.62 -7.84 -0.68
N SER A 52 -14.43 -6.81 0.15
CA SER A 52 -14.08 -5.47 -0.32
C SER A 52 -12.73 -5.45 -1.03
N LYS A 53 -11.74 -6.19 -0.52
CA LYS A 53 -10.41 -6.31 -1.14
C LYS A 53 -10.50 -7.03 -2.49
N GLN A 54 -11.21 -8.16 -2.53
CA GLN A 54 -11.40 -8.95 -3.76
C GLN A 54 -12.13 -8.15 -4.83
N LEU A 55 -13.19 -7.44 -4.45
CA LEU A 55 -13.96 -6.60 -5.37
C LEU A 55 -13.11 -5.43 -5.89
N CYS A 56 -12.36 -4.72 -5.04
CA CYS A 56 -11.48 -3.65 -5.49
C CYS A 56 -10.41 -4.13 -6.49
N LEU A 57 -9.75 -5.27 -6.22
CA LEU A 57 -8.76 -5.85 -7.14
C LEU A 57 -9.38 -6.22 -8.49
N ARG A 58 -10.60 -6.76 -8.48
CA ARG A 58 -11.35 -7.13 -9.69
C ARG A 58 -11.74 -5.90 -10.52
N ILE A 59 -12.26 -4.85 -9.86
CA ILE A 59 -12.74 -3.62 -10.50
C ILE A 59 -11.62 -2.88 -11.21
N SER A 60 -10.44 -2.85 -10.60
CA SER A 60 -9.32 -2.13 -11.17
C SER A 60 -8.72 -2.80 -12.43
N CYS A 61 -9.27 -3.93 -12.91
CA CYS A 61 -8.79 -4.69 -14.07
C CYS A 61 -7.26 -4.91 -14.03
N LEU A 62 -6.72 -5.04 -12.83
CA LEU A 62 -5.28 -4.98 -12.64
C LEU A 62 -4.66 -6.26 -13.14
N SER A 63 -3.66 -6.12 -14.01
CA SER A 63 -2.73 -7.21 -14.26
C SER A 63 -2.21 -7.71 -12.90
N PRO A 64 -2.19 -9.03 -12.64
CA PRO A 64 -1.58 -9.58 -11.44
C PRO A 64 -0.06 -9.33 -11.38
N VAL A 65 0.52 -8.73 -12.43
CA VAL A 65 1.92 -8.33 -12.47
C VAL A 65 2.08 -7.04 -11.67
N ALA A 66 2.75 -7.14 -10.52
CA ALA A 66 3.22 -5.98 -9.78
C ALA A 66 4.16 -5.15 -10.68
N MET A 67 3.89 -3.86 -10.77
CA MET A 67 4.67 -2.89 -11.55
C MET A 67 5.47 -2.02 -10.61
N ASP A 68 6.52 -1.37 -11.13
CA ASP A 68 7.13 -0.27 -10.40
C ASP A 68 6.14 0.88 -10.28
N CYS A 69 5.90 1.30 -9.04
CA CYS A 69 4.98 2.34 -8.69
C CYS A 69 5.66 3.70 -8.57
N ILE A 70 6.99 3.79 -8.59
CA ILE A 70 7.69 5.08 -8.53
C ILE A 70 7.61 5.77 -9.91
N ASP A 71 7.20 7.04 -9.94
CA ASP A 71 7.18 7.88 -11.14
C ASP A 71 8.35 8.88 -11.11
N LYS A 72 8.54 9.58 -9.99
CA LYS A 72 9.50 10.68 -9.90
C LYS A 72 10.22 10.70 -8.55
N ALA A 73 11.46 11.16 -8.57
CA ALA A 73 12.16 11.60 -7.38
C ALA A 73 11.70 13.01 -7.00
N ILE A 74 11.39 13.22 -5.71
CA ILE A 74 10.98 14.53 -5.17
C ILE A 74 12.18 15.22 -4.53
N SER A 75 12.81 14.57 -3.54
CA SER A 75 13.92 15.16 -2.80
C SER A 75 14.72 14.11 -2.03
N ALA A 76 15.97 14.42 -1.76
CA ALA A 76 16.79 13.76 -0.75
C ALA A 76 17.05 14.75 0.41
N SER A 77 17.23 14.27 1.64
CA SER A 77 17.58 15.14 2.78
C SER A 77 18.93 15.85 2.60
N SER A 78 19.87 15.20 1.94
CA SER A 78 21.13 15.80 1.52
C SER A 78 21.58 15.25 0.17
N THR A 79 22.55 15.94 -0.43
CA THR A 79 23.24 15.47 -1.63
C THR A 79 24.63 16.06 -1.61
N ASP A 80 25.66 15.25 -1.85
CA ASP A 80 27.05 15.72 -1.88
C ASP A 80 27.34 16.51 -3.18
N ASN A 81 27.65 15.81 -4.27
CA ASN A 81 28.02 16.45 -5.53
C ASN A 81 26.79 16.69 -6.42
N PHE A 82 25.93 17.64 -6.05
CA PHE A 82 24.76 18.00 -6.85
C PHE A 82 25.17 18.75 -8.16
N PRO A 83 24.56 18.43 -9.32
CA PRO A 83 23.50 17.44 -9.56
C PRO A 83 24.00 16.03 -9.92
N GLN A 84 25.31 15.81 -9.94
CA GLN A 84 25.92 14.58 -10.46
C GLN A 84 25.54 13.32 -9.67
N GLU A 85 25.35 13.46 -8.37
CA GLU A 85 24.99 12.39 -7.43
C GLU A 85 23.58 12.58 -6.87
N SER A 86 22.68 13.11 -7.69
CA SER A 86 21.30 13.42 -7.31
C SER A 86 20.43 12.16 -7.19
N ILE A 87 19.37 12.25 -6.38
CA ILE A 87 18.33 11.23 -6.22
C ILE A 87 17.72 10.75 -7.54
N VAL A 88 17.70 11.57 -8.59
CA VAL A 88 17.16 11.18 -9.90
C VAL A 88 17.89 9.97 -10.50
N ASN A 89 19.15 9.77 -10.13
CA ASN A 89 19.96 8.65 -10.60
C ASN A 89 19.45 7.29 -10.06
N THR A 90 18.64 7.29 -8.99
CA THR A 90 18.11 6.05 -8.40
C THR A 90 16.88 5.50 -9.13
N LEU A 91 16.36 6.20 -10.15
CA LEU A 91 15.17 5.79 -10.89
C LEU A 91 15.48 4.80 -12.02
N GLU A 92 16.75 4.68 -12.41
CA GLU A 92 17.20 3.78 -13.47
C GLU A 92 17.94 2.60 -12.83
N GLU A 93 17.62 1.37 -13.25
CA GLU A 93 18.31 0.17 -12.74
C GLU A 93 19.81 0.15 -13.08
N ARG A 94 20.23 0.91 -14.10
CA ARG A 94 21.61 0.92 -14.56
C ARG A 94 22.44 1.87 -13.71
N ASP A 95 23.31 1.29 -12.89
CA ASP A 95 24.33 2.01 -12.12
C ASP A 95 25.51 2.51 -12.96
N ASN A 96 25.54 2.19 -14.27
CA ASN A 96 26.49 2.74 -15.23
C ASN A 96 25.77 3.14 -16.53
N ILE A 97 25.81 4.44 -16.86
CA ILE A 97 25.22 5.00 -18.06
C ILE A 97 26.35 5.64 -18.88
N ALA A 98 26.66 5.03 -20.04
CA ALA A 98 27.71 5.50 -20.95
C ALA A 98 29.09 5.68 -20.29
N GLY A 99 29.47 4.79 -19.37
CA GLY A 99 30.75 4.82 -18.67
C GLY A 99 30.75 5.67 -17.40
N ARG A 100 29.63 6.32 -17.06
CA ARG A 100 29.48 7.13 -15.84
C ARG A 100 28.64 6.38 -14.81
N PHE A 101 29.15 6.32 -13.58
CA PHE A 101 28.41 5.75 -12.46
C PHE A 101 27.17 6.60 -12.14
N SER A 102 26.02 5.94 -12.01
CA SER A 102 24.71 6.53 -11.73
C SER A 102 24.27 6.10 -10.34
N TYR A 103 24.32 7.02 -9.39
CA TYR A 103 23.89 6.81 -8.00
C TYR A 103 23.55 8.15 -7.34
N TRP A 104 22.80 8.08 -6.25
CA TRP A 104 22.69 9.16 -5.27
C TRP A 104 23.74 9.02 -4.18
N SER A 105 24.29 10.13 -3.70
CA SER A 105 25.21 10.19 -2.56
C SER A 105 24.76 11.23 -1.54
N SER A 106 24.69 10.83 -0.27
CA SER A 106 24.48 11.75 0.85
C SER A 106 25.67 12.68 1.05
N SER A 107 25.48 13.85 1.68
CA SER A 107 26.62 14.59 2.24
C SER A 107 27.34 13.78 3.33
N GLY A 108 28.66 13.98 3.46
CA GLY A 108 29.48 13.29 4.45
C GLY A 108 29.10 13.65 5.90
N GLN A 109 29.12 12.66 6.80
CA GLN A 109 28.82 12.85 8.21
C GLN A 109 29.83 12.15 9.12
N SER A 110 30.23 12.81 10.20
CA SER A 110 31.08 12.18 11.24
C SER A 110 30.26 11.33 12.21
N ASN A 111 28.99 11.69 12.44
CA ASN A 111 28.09 10.93 13.30
C ASN A 111 27.34 9.88 12.48
N PRO A 112 27.53 8.57 12.75
CA PRO A 112 26.86 7.51 12.00
C PRO A 112 25.33 7.53 12.15
N ASN A 113 24.81 8.12 13.24
CA ASN A 113 23.38 8.08 13.56
C ASN A 113 22.56 9.17 12.87
N VAL A 114 23.17 10.05 12.08
CA VAL A 114 22.43 11.04 11.28
C VAL A 114 21.79 10.34 10.09
N PRO A 115 20.45 10.22 10.05
CA PRO A 115 19.76 9.49 8.99
C PRO A 115 19.75 10.27 7.68
N GLU A 116 19.46 9.57 6.61
CA GLU A 116 19.14 10.17 5.30
C GLU A 116 17.75 9.74 4.85
N THR A 117 17.14 10.54 3.99
CA THR A 117 15.80 10.29 3.45
C THR A 117 15.80 10.47 1.95
N LEU A 118 15.14 9.56 1.25
CA LEU A 118 14.85 9.66 -0.18
C LEU A 118 13.33 9.66 -0.36
N THR A 119 12.79 10.71 -0.96
CA THR A 119 11.35 10.91 -1.12
C THR A 119 10.96 10.84 -2.59
N TYR A 120 9.96 10.02 -2.89
CA TYR A 120 9.49 9.70 -4.24
C TYR A 120 7.99 9.96 -4.37
N GLN A 121 7.60 10.36 -5.59
CA GLN A 121 6.23 10.39 -6.03
C GLN A 121 5.90 9.07 -6.72
N LEU A 122 4.80 8.46 -6.32
CA LEU A 122 4.25 7.29 -6.99
C LEU A 122 3.42 7.71 -8.21
N ALA A 123 3.36 6.83 -9.21
CA ALA A 123 2.62 7.01 -10.45
C ALA A 123 1.10 7.18 -10.26
N SER A 124 0.57 6.78 -9.10
CA SER A 124 -0.81 7.03 -8.72
C SER A 124 -0.92 7.55 -7.30
N GLN A 125 -1.96 8.35 -7.06
CA GLN A 125 -2.35 8.80 -5.72
C GLN A 125 -2.87 7.65 -4.84
N ILE A 126 -3.20 6.49 -5.42
CA ILE A 126 -3.63 5.32 -4.67
C ILE A 126 -2.98 4.05 -5.23
N CYS A 127 -2.07 3.47 -4.44
CA CYS A 127 -1.29 2.28 -4.80
C CYS A 127 -1.32 1.25 -3.67
N VAL A 128 -1.28 -0.03 -4.01
CA VAL A 128 -1.00 -1.12 -3.06
C VAL A 128 0.43 -1.58 -3.25
N ILE A 129 1.30 -1.29 -2.28
CA ILE A 129 2.73 -1.64 -2.33
C ILE A 129 2.95 -2.96 -1.60
N THR A 130 3.76 -3.84 -2.18
CA THR A 130 4.02 -5.19 -1.66
C THR A 130 5.50 -5.43 -1.37
N GLU A 131 6.37 -4.83 -2.17
CA GLU A 131 7.82 -4.98 -2.05
C GLU A 131 8.49 -3.66 -2.40
N ILE A 132 9.55 -3.32 -1.68
CA ILE A 132 10.42 -2.19 -2.00
C ILE A 132 11.82 -2.75 -2.18
N ASN A 133 12.50 -2.37 -3.25
CA ASN A 133 13.84 -2.81 -3.58
C ASN A 133 14.78 -1.61 -3.51
N ILE A 134 15.91 -1.78 -2.82
CA ILE A 134 16.95 -0.76 -2.70
C ILE A 134 18.29 -1.40 -3.06
N GLN A 135 19.04 -0.79 -3.96
CA GLN A 135 20.38 -1.22 -4.30
C GLN A 135 21.40 -0.21 -3.75
N PRO A 136 22.17 -0.56 -2.70
CA PRO A 136 23.35 0.20 -2.32
C PRO A 136 24.36 0.27 -3.47
N PHE A 137 25.02 1.42 -3.61
CA PHE A 137 26.07 1.59 -4.60
C PHE A 137 27.39 0.97 -4.12
N GLN A 138 28.01 0.17 -4.98
CA GLN A 138 29.34 -0.39 -4.78
C GLN A 138 30.37 0.43 -5.56
N ALA A 139 31.31 1.06 -4.86
CA ALA A 139 32.32 1.92 -5.47
C ALA A 139 33.46 1.10 -6.08
N HIS A 140 33.23 0.47 -7.24
CA HIS A 140 34.21 -0.37 -7.94
C HIS A 140 35.52 0.35 -8.30
N PHE A 141 35.50 1.69 -8.35
CA PHE A 141 36.67 2.52 -8.60
C PHE A 141 37.56 2.74 -7.37
N GLN A 142 37.13 2.31 -6.17
CA GLN A 142 37.92 2.37 -4.94
C GLN A 142 38.51 0.99 -4.61
N MET A 143 39.66 0.98 -3.94
CA MET A 143 40.30 -0.25 -3.47
C MET A 143 39.35 -1.02 -2.55
N GLY A 144 39.23 -2.33 -2.78
CA GLY A 144 38.31 -3.20 -2.03
C GLY A 144 36.83 -3.10 -2.44
N SER A 145 36.47 -2.19 -3.35
CA SER A 145 35.09 -1.99 -3.82
C SER A 145 34.07 -1.88 -2.68
N PRO A 146 34.24 -0.90 -1.77
CA PRO A 146 33.36 -0.73 -0.62
C PRO A 146 31.92 -0.44 -1.03
N ILE A 147 30.99 -0.83 -0.18
CA ILE A 147 29.55 -0.61 -0.36
C ILE A 147 29.12 0.48 0.62
N TYR A 148 28.64 1.59 0.10
CA TYR A 148 28.18 2.72 0.91
C TYR A 148 26.70 2.53 1.27
N SER A 149 26.41 1.69 2.26
CA SER A 149 25.04 1.41 2.70
C SER A 149 24.68 2.00 4.06
N ALA A 150 23.38 1.97 4.35
CA ALA A 150 22.83 2.06 5.69
C ALA A 150 22.85 0.68 6.39
N LYS A 151 22.68 0.66 7.71
CA LYS A 151 22.53 -0.58 8.49
C LYS A 151 21.09 -1.07 8.53
N SER A 152 20.14 -0.14 8.60
CA SER A 152 18.70 -0.43 8.56
C SER A 152 17.96 0.63 7.76
N VAL A 153 16.72 0.31 7.39
CA VAL A 153 15.83 1.18 6.63
C VAL A 153 14.43 1.20 7.20
N ARG A 154 13.71 2.29 6.97
CA ARG A 154 12.30 2.42 7.30
C ARG A 154 11.54 3.05 6.14
N PHE A 155 10.37 2.51 5.82
CA PHE A 155 9.48 3.02 4.78
C PHE A 155 8.32 3.79 5.40
N LYS A 156 8.03 4.96 4.83
CA LYS A 156 6.88 5.80 5.15
C LYS A 156 6.05 6.04 3.89
N MET A 157 4.74 5.96 4.00
CA MET A 157 3.81 6.23 2.91
C MET A 157 2.75 7.22 3.36
N GLY A 158 2.33 8.09 2.45
CA GLY A 158 1.39 9.14 2.79
C GLY A 158 1.15 10.12 1.66
N HIS A 159 0.90 11.37 2.03
CA HIS A 159 0.45 12.42 1.13
C HIS A 159 1.09 13.77 1.42
N LEU A 160 1.04 14.66 0.43
CA LEU A 160 1.43 16.06 0.60
C LEU A 160 0.37 16.81 1.43
N LYS A 161 0.81 17.76 2.26
CA LYS A 161 -0.03 18.67 3.02
C LYS A 161 -0.61 19.74 2.10
N ALA A 162 -1.87 20.11 2.32
CA ALA A 162 -2.58 21.08 1.49
C ALA A 162 -2.11 22.54 1.70
N SER A 163 -1.47 22.85 2.84
CA SER A 163 -0.88 24.17 3.13
C SER A 163 0.64 24.08 3.01
N LEU A 164 1.20 24.94 2.16
CA LEU A 164 2.63 25.09 1.86
C LEU A 164 3.34 26.06 2.83
N ASP A 165 2.70 26.46 3.92
CA ASP A 165 3.21 27.54 4.79
C ASP A 165 4.42 27.12 5.63
N ASP A 166 4.71 25.81 5.73
CA ASP A 166 5.90 25.29 6.40
C ASP A 166 6.53 24.15 5.59
N LEU A 167 7.63 24.44 4.90
CA LEU A 167 8.35 23.49 4.04
C LEU A 167 9.04 22.37 4.84
N THR A 168 9.14 22.51 6.17
CA THR A 168 9.82 21.52 7.03
C THR A 168 8.96 20.30 7.37
N ASP A 169 7.63 20.40 7.19
CA ASP A 169 6.66 19.33 7.48
C ASP A 169 5.60 19.25 6.35
N ALA A 170 6.09 19.09 5.12
CA ALA A 170 5.26 19.10 3.92
C ALA A 170 4.43 17.81 3.72
N PHE A 171 4.70 16.75 4.48
CA PHE A 171 4.12 15.42 4.27
C PHE A 171 3.38 14.93 5.51
N VAL A 172 2.25 14.26 5.29
CA VAL A 172 1.51 13.55 6.33
C VAL A 172 1.65 12.06 6.07
N TRP A 173 2.20 11.35 7.05
CA TRP A 173 2.45 9.90 6.98
C TRP A 173 1.26 9.12 7.52
N THR A 174 0.62 8.30 6.69
CA THR A 174 -0.49 7.41 7.09
C THR A 174 0.01 6.00 7.41
N TYR A 175 1.21 5.67 6.96
CA TYR A 175 1.88 4.41 7.26
C TYR A 175 3.36 4.65 7.55
N THR A 176 3.85 3.98 8.58
CA THR A 176 5.28 3.88 8.91
C THR A 176 5.56 2.42 9.24
N SER A 177 6.45 1.81 8.48
CA SER A 177 6.87 0.43 8.70
C SER A 177 7.80 0.27 9.91
N PRO A 178 7.99 -0.96 10.43
CA PRO A 178 9.11 -1.24 11.33
C PRO A 178 10.46 -1.00 10.64
N GLU A 179 11.53 -0.96 11.41
CA GLU A 179 12.88 -0.95 10.84
C GLU A 179 13.25 -2.32 10.31
N PHE A 180 13.77 -2.35 9.10
CA PHE A 180 14.31 -3.54 8.47
C PHE A 180 15.83 -3.45 8.41
N PRO A 181 16.58 -4.51 8.76
CA PRO A 181 18.00 -4.59 8.45
C PRO A 181 18.22 -4.40 6.94
N MET A 182 19.29 -3.69 6.56
CA MET A 182 19.54 -3.40 5.15
C MET A 182 19.69 -4.70 4.34
N ALA A 183 18.81 -4.85 3.36
CA ALA A 183 18.81 -5.89 2.35
C ALA A 183 18.58 -5.24 0.97
N GLN A 184 18.61 -6.02 -0.10
CA GLN A 184 18.27 -5.48 -1.42
C GLN A 184 16.76 -5.50 -1.71
N LYS A 185 16.02 -6.40 -1.05
CA LYS A 185 14.59 -6.61 -1.29
C LYS A 185 13.84 -6.67 0.03
N PHE A 186 12.79 -5.86 0.13
CA PHE A 186 12.00 -5.69 1.33
C PHE A 186 10.54 -6.02 1.03
N LYS A 187 10.17 -7.29 1.27
CA LYS A 187 8.77 -7.70 1.23
C LYS A 187 8.07 -7.20 2.47
N LEU A 188 6.99 -6.45 2.28
CA LEU A 188 6.19 -5.96 3.38
C LEU A 188 5.41 -7.13 4.00
N PRO A 189 5.27 -7.21 5.34
CA PRO A 189 4.54 -8.30 5.99
C PRO A 189 3.10 -8.43 5.48
N GLU A 190 2.47 -7.28 5.21
CA GLU A 190 1.18 -7.17 4.55
C GLU A 190 1.26 -6.12 3.44
N PRO A 191 0.51 -6.27 2.32
CA PRO A 191 0.41 -5.24 1.30
C PRO A 191 -0.11 -3.93 1.91
N VAL A 192 0.57 -2.82 1.62
CA VAL A 192 0.27 -1.51 2.19
C VAL A 192 -0.48 -0.65 1.18
N LEU A 193 -1.63 -0.13 1.57
CA LEU A 193 -2.36 0.87 0.78
C LEU A 193 -1.74 2.26 0.99
N CYS A 194 -1.00 2.75 0.01
CA CYS A 194 -0.48 4.10 -0.04
C CYS A 194 -1.54 5.06 -0.60
N ILE A 195 -1.97 6.03 0.21
CA ILE A 195 -2.91 7.09 -0.16
C ILE A 195 -2.17 8.44 -0.19
N GLY A 196 -2.23 9.12 -1.34
CA GLY A 196 -1.51 10.37 -1.64
C GLY A 196 -0.29 10.21 -2.55
N GLY A 197 0.09 8.98 -2.85
CA GLY A 197 1.17 8.69 -3.78
C GLY A 197 2.54 9.20 -3.36
N ILE A 198 2.84 9.28 -2.06
CA ILE A 198 4.18 9.62 -1.55
C ILE A 198 4.80 8.42 -0.85
N LEU A 199 6.05 8.11 -1.21
CA LEU A 199 6.90 7.13 -0.53
C LEU A 199 8.17 7.84 -0.06
N GLN A 200 8.51 7.69 1.22
CA GLN A 200 9.80 8.09 1.76
C GLN A 200 10.54 6.89 2.35
N ILE A 201 11.82 6.80 2.03
CA ILE A 201 12.74 5.80 2.55
C ILE A 201 13.68 6.51 3.52
N GLU A 202 13.66 6.11 4.78
CA GLU A 202 14.66 6.52 5.78
C GLU A 202 15.79 5.49 5.79
N LEU A 203 17.01 5.97 5.60
CA LEU A 203 18.25 5.21 5.63
C LEU A 203 18.95 5.51 6.97
N LEU A 204 19.07 4.48 7.82
CA LEU A 204 19.46 4.62 9.22
C LEU A 204 20.83 3.97 9.47
N GLU A 205 21.64 4.66 10.28
CA GLU A 205 23.01 4.29 10.64
C GLU A 205 23.95 4.09 9.44
N ARG A 206 24.90 5.01 9.27
CA ARG A 206 25.90 4.95 8.21
C ARG A 206 26.98 3.92 8.54
N VAL A 207 27.36 3.11 7.55
CA VAL A 207 28.30 1.98 7.76
C VAL A 207 29.70 2.25 7.21
N GLN A 208 29.80 2.91 6.04
CA GLN A 208 31.05 3.02 5.30
C GLN A 208 31.65 4.42 5.37
N SER A 209 32.93 4.50 5.75
CA SER A 209 33.72 5.73 5.70
C SER A 209 34.49 5.86 4.40
N GLN A 210 34.57 7.07 3.86
CA GLN A 210 35.41 7.39 2.71
C GLN A 210 36.84 7.69 3.17
N GLU A 211 37.85 7.12 2.50
CA GLU A 211 39.25 7.26 2.92
C GLU A 211 39.80 8.69 2.76
N MET A 212 39.24 9.47 1.84
CA MET A 212 39.75 10.81 1.48
C MET A 212 39.56 11.83 2.60
N ASP A 213 38.45 11.76 3.34
CA ASP A 213 38.08 12.72 4.37
C ASP A 213 37.72 12.07 5.73
N GLY A 214 37.60 10.73 5.78
CA GLY A 214 37.22 9.99 6.97
C GLY A 214 35.75 10.12 7.36
N LEU A 215 34.89 10.66 6.49
CA LEU A 215 33.47 10.84 6.76
C LEU A 215 32.64 9.65 6.27
N LEU A 216 31.45 9.49 6.84
CA LEU A 216 30.52 8.41 6.52
C LEU A 216 29.51 8.87 5.46
N TYR A 217 29.35 8.04 4.44
CA TYR A 217 28.47 8.29 3.30
C TYR A 217 27.49 7.13 3.08
N ILE A 218 26.32 7.43 2.54
CA ILE A 218 25.39 6.44 2.00
C ILE A 218 25.19 6.76 0.52
N CYS A 219 25.33 5.74 -0.32
CA CYS A 219 25.12 5.84 -1.75
C CYS A 219 24.13 4.77 -2.22
N ILE A 220 23.13 5.18 -3.00
CA ILE A 220 22.08 4.29 -3.52
C ILE A 220 22.09 4.38 -5.04
N SER A 221 22.19 3.24 -5.72
CA SER A 221 22.19 3.19 -7.20
C SER A 221 20.79 3.07 -7.77
N HIS A 222 19.88 2.37 -7.10
CA HIS A 222 18.53 2.13 -7.61
C HIS A 222 17.52 1.91 -6.49
N VAL A 223 16.29 2.40 -6.70
CA VAL A 223 15.13 2.19 -5.85
C VAL A 223 13.92 1.85 -6.72
N GLN A 224 13.17 0.82 -6.31
CA GLN A 224 11.95 0.39 -6.99
C GLN A 224 10.87 0.05 -5.96
N ALA A 225 9.62 0.41 -6.22
CA ALA A 225 8.50 0.05 -5.35
C ALA A 225 7.49 -0.81 -6.13
N LEU A 226 7.48 -2.11 -5.87
CA LEU A 226 6.60 -3.05 -6.56
C LEU A 226 5.22 -3.09 -5.92
N GLY A 227 4.21 -2.89 -6.76
CA GLY A 227 2.84 -2.84 -6.31
C GLY A 227 1.85 -2.76 -7.45
N ILE A 228 0.62 -2.37 -7.09
CA ILE A 228 -0.47 -2.23 -8.02
C ILE A 228 -1.13 -0.86 -7.86
N GLN A 229 -1.24 -0.13 -8.96
CA GLN A 229 -1.89 1.18 -9.02
C GLN A 229 -3.40 0.98 -9.11
N LEU A 230 -4.23 1.65 -8.30
CA LEU A 230 -5.70 1.47 -8.35
C LEU A 230 -6.40 2.41 -9.35
N SER A 231 -5.67 3.40 -9.87
CA SER A 231 -6.09 4.29 -10.96
C SER A 231 -6.09 3.55 -12.31
N PRO A 232 -6.99 3.87 -13.26
CA PRO A 232 -8.00 4.94 -13.21
C PRO A 232 -9.32 4.56 -12.52
N ALA A 233 -9.52 3.29 -12.14
CA ALA A 233 -10.78 2.84 -11.56
C ALA A 233 -11.11 3.53 -10.22
N PHE A 234 -10.07 3.89 -9.46
CA PHE A 234 -10.18 4.62 -8.21
C PHE A 234 -9.36 5.92 -8.24
N SER A 235 -9.94 6.97 -7.67
CA SER A 235 -9.25 8.23 -7.37
C SER A 235 -9.53 8.65 -5.93
N VAL A 236 -8.67 9.50 -5.37
CA VAL A 236 -8.79 9.95 -3.99
C VAL A 236 -8.75 11.46 -3.93
N ASP A 237 -9.73 12.05 -3.23
CA ASP A 237 -9.64 13.43 -2.77
C ASP A 237 -9.18 13.46 -1.31
N ILE A 238 -8.20 14.29 -1.01
CA ILE A 238 -7.68 14.48 0.35
C ILE A 238 -8.39 15.70 0.95
N LEU A 239 -9.24 15.50 1.96
CA LEU A 239 -10.16 16.53 2.46
C LEU A 239 -9.57 17.45 3.56
N GLY A 240 -8.26 17.41 3.78
CA GLY A 240 -7.57 18.32 4.70
C GLY A 240 -6.54 17.61 5.60
N PRO A 241 -6.03 18.31 6.63
CA PRO A 241 -5.01 17.77 7.54
C PRO A 241 -5.55 16.73 8.53
N SER A 242 -6.87 16.51 8.57
CA SER A 242 -7.53 15.55 9.46
C SER A 242 -7.29 14.08 9.08
N GLY A 243 -6.60 13.81 7.96
CA GLY A 243 -6.39 12.46 7.44
C GLY A 243 -7.66 11.83 6.87
N MET A 244 -8.68 12.63 6.55
CA MET A 244 -9.88 12.13 5.87
C MET A 244 -9.70 12.12 4.35
N PHE A 245 -10.09 11.01 3.74
CA PHE A 245 -9.99 10.76 2.30
C PHE A 245 -11.34 10.38 1.72
N VAL A 246 -11.65 10.84 0.51
CA VAL A 246 -12.80 10.36 -0.26
C VAL A 246 -12.27 9.50 -1.39
N LEU A 247 -12.53 8.20 -1.31
CA LEU A 247 -12.31 7.27 -2.40
C LEU A 247 -13.46 7.40 -3.39
N LYS A 248 -13.15 7.88 -4.59
CA LYS A 248 -14.09 7.92 -5.72
C LYS A 248 -13.83 6.72 -6.62
N ARG A 249 -14.92 6.12 -7.08
CA ARG A 249 -14.86 5.10 -8.12
C ARG A 249 -15.34 5.69 -9.44
N ASP A 250 -14.53 5.55 -10.47
CA ASP A 250 -14.98 5.82 -11.84
C ASP A 250 -15.60 4.55 -12.43
N ARG A 251 -16.90 4.60 -12.75
CA ARG A 251 -17.63 3.49 -13.37
C ARG A 251 -17.38 3.37 -14.87
N MET A 252 -16.87 4.41 -15.51
CA MET A 252 -16.55 4.43 -16.94
C MET A 252 -15.11 3.99 -17.24
N ALA A 253 -14.26 3.91 -16.22
CA ALA A 253 -12.86 3.50 -16.33
C ALA A 253 -12.65 1.97 -16.47
N ASN A 254 -13.72 1.17 -16.49
CA ASN A 254 -13.64 -0.24 -16.87
C ASN A 254 -13.06 -0.33 -18.29
N CYS A 255 -11.93 -1.01 -18.44
CA CYS A 255 -11.16 -1.11 -19.68
C CYS A 255 -12.04 -1.28 -20.93
N GLN A 256 -11.85 -0.39 -21.92
CA GLN A 256 -12.09 -0.80 -23.30
C GLN A 256 -11.21 -2.04 -23.56
N PRO A 257 -11.76 -3.13 -24.10
CA PRO A 257 -10.93 -4.23 -24.58
C PRO A 257 -9.92 -3.68 -25.59
N PRO A 258 -8.68 -4.21 -25.65
CA PRO A 258 -7.87 -4.00 -26.84
C PRO A 258 -8.69 -4.44 -28.05
N GLU A 259 -8.72 -3.60 -29.09
CA GLU A 259 -9.36 -3.89 -30.38
C GLU A 259 -9.04 -5.34 -30.78
N PRO A 260 -10.05 -6.20 -31.03
CA PRO A 260 -9.79 -7.57 -31.38
C PRO A 260 -9.14 -7.62 -32.76
N SER A 261 -7.89 -8.09 -32.82
CA SER A 261 -7.44 -8.75 -34.05
C SER A 261 -8.40 -9.91 -34.28
N GLU A 262 -9.07 -9.91 -35.43
CA GLU A 262 -10.02 -10.94 -35.87
C GLU A 262 -9.35 -12.33 -35.79
N ASN A 263 -9.52 -13.02 -34.65
CA ASN A 263 -9.50 -14.47 -34.45
C ASN A 263 -9.20 -14.74 -32.97
N GLU A 264 -10.27 -14.85 -32.17
CA GLU A 264 -10.41 -15.74 -30.99
C GLU A 264 -11.63 -15.30 -30.17
N SER A 265 -12.82 -15.43 -30.76
CA SER A 265 -14.07 -15.28 -30.03
C SER A 265 -14.41 -16.59 -29.31
N GLY A 266 -14.32 -16.60 -27.98
CA GLY A 266 -14.98 -17.61 -27.16
C GLY A 266 -14.33 -18.02 -25.85
N ALA A 267 -13.04 -17.74 -25.61
CA ALA A 267 -12.34 -18.30 -24.45
C ALA A 267 -12.32 -17.40 -23.19
N ALA A 268 -12.28 -16.07 -23.35
CA ALA A 268 -11.99 -15.14 -22.26
C ALA A 268 -13.11 -14.95 -21.22
N LEU A 269 -14.39 -15.11 -21.61
CA LEU A 269 -15.52 -14.99 -20.69
C LEU A 269 -15.71 -16.23 -19.79
N THR A 270 -14.98 -17.32 -20.03
CA THR A 270 -15.18 -18.58 -19.30
C THR A 270 -14.22 -18.79 -18.13
N LEU A 271 -13.12 -18.02 -18.03
CA LEU A 271 -12.19 -18.13 -16.90
C LEU A 271 -12.74 -17.44 -15.64
N ALA A 272 -13.35 -16.26 -15.80
CA ALA A 272 -13.92 -15.50 -14.69
C ALA A 272 -15.10 -16.22 -14.00
N ASP A 273 -15.87 -17.02 -14.75
CA ASP A 273 -16.95 -17.85 -14.21
C ASP A 273 -16.44 -19.14 -13.53
N ARG A 274 -15.29 -19.68 -13.96
CA ARG A 274 -14.71 -20.91 -13.36
C ARG A 274 -14.12 -20.66 -11.98
N ASP A 275 -13.44 -19.52 -11.78
CA ASP A 275 -12.84 -19.19 -10.48
C ASP A 275 -13.92 -18.87 -9.43
N PHE A 276 -15.07 -18.33 -9.85
CA PHE A 276 -16.21 -18.10 -8.96
C PHE A 276 -16.98 -19.39 -8.61
N GLN A 277 -17.07 -20.36 -9.52
CA GLN A 277 -17.54 -21.71 -9.21
C GLN A 277 -16.63 -22.40 -8.18
N GLN A 278 -15.33 -22.13 -8.21
CA GLN A 278 -14.36 -22.66 -7.26
C GLN A 278 -14.54 -22.07 -5.86
N ILE A 279 -14.85 -20.77 -5.76
CA ILE A 279 -15.23 -20.09 -4.50
C ILE A 279 -16.58 -20.60 -3.98
N VAL A 280 -17.57 -20.79 -4.86
CA VAL A 280 -18.87 -21.43 -4.51
C VAL A 280 -18.70 -22.86 -4.01
N THR A 281 -17.71 -23.60 -4.54
CA THR A 281 -17.37 -24.97 -4.10
C THR A 281 -16.73 -24.96 -2.72
N ILE A 282 -15.88 -23.98 -2.41
CA ILE A 282 -15.30 -23.77 -1.07
C ILE A 282 -16.39 -23.37 -0.05
N LEU A 283 -17.36 -22.56 -0.46
CA LEU A 283 -18.51 -22.15 0.37
C LEU A 283 -19.46 -23.31 0.70
N ARG A 284 -19.68 -24.26 -0.22
CA ARG A 284 -20.46 -25.49 0.05
C ARG A 284 -19.80 -26.41 1.07
N GLY A 285 -18.48 -26.36 1.21
CA GLY A 285 -17.72 -27.15 2.19
C GLY A 285 -17.81 -26.62 3.63
N HIS A 286 -18.02 -25.31 3.82
CA HIS A 286 -18.02 -24.67 5.14
C HIS A 286 -19.40 -24.54 5.79
N VAL A 287 -20.50 -24.58 5.02
CA VAL A 287 -21.88 -24.52 5.55
C VAL A 287 -22.26 -25.78 6.35
N MET A 288 -21.49 -26.87 6.25
CA MET A 288 -21.71 -28.10 7.02
C MET A 288 -20.87 -28.19 8.32
N GLY A 289 -20.16 -27.13 8.70
CA GLY A 289 -19.17 -27.19 9.78
C GLY A 289 -19.06 -25.94 10.65
N VAL A 290 -20.17 -25.37 11.13
CA VAL A 290 -20.13 -24.41 12.24
C VAL A 290 -20.61 -25.12 13.50
N GLY A 291 -19.69 -25.81 14.15
CA GLY A 291 -19.76 -26.13 15.57
C GLY A 291 -19.34 -24.90 16.36
N ALA A 292 -20.12 -24.56 17.37
CA ALA A 292 -19.99 -23.40 18.25
C ALA A 292 -18.56 -23.13 18.78
N MET A 293 -18.21 -21.85 18.84
CA MET A 293 -17.22 -21.21 19.73
C MET A 293 -17.30 -19.70 19.47
N ASP A 294 -17.26 -18.77 20.40
CA ASP A 294 -17.53 -18.69 21.84
C ASP A 294 -17.63 -17.17 22.12
N GLY A 295 -18.39 -16.78 23.15
CA GLY A 295 -18.82 -15.41 23.42
C GLY A 295 -17.72 -14.38 23.72
N TRP A 296 -18.06 -13.11 23.46
CA TRP A 296 -17.38 -11.95 24.00
C TRP A 296 -18.43 -11.03 24.64
N GLU A 297 -18.20 -10.72 25.91
CA GLU A 297 -19.08 -9.99 26.82
C GLU A 297 -19.37 -8.56 26.32
N GLU A 298 -20.64 -8.15 26.41
CA GLU A 298 -21.09 -6.79 26.14
C GLU A 298 -20.74 -5.91 27.36
N GLU A 299 -19.88 -4.90 27.17
CA GLU A 299 -19.79 -3.79 28.13
C GLU A 299 -20.95 -2.82 27.85
N GLU A 300 -21.96 -2.84 28.73
CA GLU A 300 -23.03 -1.83 28.81
C GLU A 300 -22.44 -0.50 29.31
N TYR A 301 -22.60 0.56 28.52
CA TYR A 301 -22.36 1.93 28.98
C TYR A 301 -23.60 2.42 29.75
N GLU A 302 -23.55 2.46 31.08
CA GLU A 302 -24.52 3.20 31.89
C GLU A 302 -24.32 4.70 31.69
N VAL A 303 -25.42 5.40 31.37
CA VAL A 303 -25.50 6.86 31.32
C VAL A 303 -26.03 7.33 32.67
N ASP A 304 -25.18 7.98 33.48
CA ASP A 304 -25.60 8.62 34.72
C ASP A 304 -26.37 9.92 34.40
N GLU A 305 -27.70 9.88 34.56
CA GLU A 305 -28.52 11.06 34.78
C GLU A 305 -28.47 11.49 36.26
N ASP A 306 -28.39 12.81 36.45
CA ASP A 306 -28.67 13.59 37.65
C ASP A 306 -27.65 13.62 38.81
N ASN A 307 -27.06 14.81 39.00
CA ASN A 307 -27.52 15.62 40.14
C ASN A 307 -27.19 17.11 40.02
N ALA A 308 -28.25 17.88 40.27
CA ALA A 308 -28.25 19.31 40.53
C ALA A 308 -27.52 19.66 41.83
N PHE A 309 -26.87 20.83 41.82
CA PHE A 309 -26.93 21.83 42.90
C PHE A 309 -26.79 23.22 42.29
#